data_AF-A0A1Y3ASU4-F1
#
_entry.id   AF-A0A1Y3ASU4-F1
#
_cell.length_a   1.000
_cell.length_b   1.000
_cell.length_c   1.000
_cell.angle_alpha   90.00
_cell.angle_beta   90.00
_cell.angle_gamma   90.00
#
_symmetry.space_group_name_H-M   'P 1'
#
loop_
_entity.id
_entity.type
_entity.pdbx_description
1 polymer ?
#
loop_
_entity_poly.entity_id
_entity_poly.type
_entity_poly.pdbx_seq_one_letter_code
_entity_poly.pdbx_strand_id
1 'polypeptide(L)'
;MLAIGGVPLFFMELALGQYHRKGAITCWSHVVPLFKGIGYSVVLIAFYVDLYYNLPWSKCNNEWNTDKCFEINEISRITNQANTSNLIRNSAALEYFSRQFLQFHESPGIQNLGEIRIEIAFSLLMVYVICYF
;
A
#
# COMPACT_ATOMS: atom_id res chain seq x y z
N MET A 1 -13.82 -13.96 -26.79
CA MET A 1 -13.82 -13.73 -25.32
C MET A 1 -14.11 -12.28 -24.97
N LEU A 2 -13.41 -11.29 -25.56
CA LEU A 2 -13.64 -9.86 -25.28
C LEU A 2 -15.07 -9.39 -25.63
N ALA A 3 -15.56 -9.65 -26.84
CA ALA A 3 -16.87 -9.18 -27.28
C ALA A 3 -18.07 -9.85 -26.59
N ILE A 4 -17.92 -11.11 -26.17
CA ILE A 4 -19.03 -11.92 -25.60
C ILE A 4 -19.02 -11.90 -24.06
N GLY A 5 -17.85 -11.74 -23.43
CA GLY A 5 -17.73 -11.72 -21.97
C GLY A 5 -17.33 -10.36 -21.43
N GLY A 6 -16.17 -9.86 -21.86
CA GLY A 6 -15.58 -8.62 -21.32
C GLY A 6 -16.47 -7.39 -21.53
N VAL A 7 -16.93 -7.16 -22.76
CA VAL A 7 -17.75 -5.98 -23.10
C VAL A 7 -19.09 -5.99 -22.35
N PRO A 8 -19.87 -7.09 -22.33
CA PRO A 8 -21.11 -7.14 -21.55
C PRO A 8 -20.91 -6.97 -20.04
N LEU A 9 -19.88 -7.58 -19.45
CA LEU A 9 -19.60 -7.47 -18.02
C LEU A 9 -19.22 -6.04 -17.62
N PHE A 10 -18.34 -5.40 -18.40
CA PHE A 10 -17.95 -4.02 -18.17
C PHE A 10 -19.14 -3.05 -18.31
N PHE A 11 -19.97 -3.25 -19.34
CA PHE A 11 -21.18 -2.45 -19.52
C PHE A 11 -22.16 -2.62 -18.35
N MET A 12 -22.36 -3.86 -17.87
CA MET A 12 -23.21 -4.15 -16.72
C MET A 12 -22.72 -3.44 -15.46
N GLU A 13 -21.41 -3.47 -15.18
CA GLU A 13 -20.83 -2.79 -14.01
C GLU A 13 -21.00 -1.27 -14.08
N LEU A 14 -20.75 -0.67 -15.25
CA LEU A 14 -20.94 0.77 -15.45
C LEU A 14 -22.41 1.19 -15.31
N ALA A 15 -23.33 0.47 -15.95
CA ALA A 15 -24.76 0.78 -15.90
C ALA A 15 -25.31 0.67 -14.46
N LEU A 16 -24.88 -0.36 -13.73
CA LEU A 16 -25.28 -0.62 -12.35
C LEU A 16 -24.72 0.45 -11.39
N GLY A 17 -23.48 0.88 -11.60
CA GLY A 17 -22.85 1.99 -10.87
C GLY A 17 -23.52 3.34 -11.13
N GLN A 18 -23.85 3.64 -12.40
CA GLN A 18 -24.55 4.88 -12.77
C GLN A 18 -25.97 4.97 -12.22
N TYR A 19 -26.71 3.85 -12.21
CA TYR A 19 -28.09 3.81 -11.72
C TYR A 19 -28.16 3.92 -10.18
N HIS A 20 -27.34 3.15 -9.45
CA HIS A 20 -27.41 3.11 -7.99
C HIS A 20 -26.58 4.17 -7.29
N ARG A 21 -25.55 4.74 -7.94
CA ARG A 21 -24.65 5.77 -7.39
C ARG A 21 -24.09 5.42 -6.01
N LYS A 22 -23.76 4.15 -5.81
CA LYS A 22 -23.31 3.59 -4.53
C LYS A 22 -22.05 2.76 -4.77
N GLY A 23 -21.21 2.66 -3.74
CA GLY A 23 -20.02 1.80 -3.77
C GLY A 23 -20.39 0.31 -3.84
N ALA A 24 -19.43 -0.53 -4.24
CA ALA A 24 -19.63 -1.95 -4.52
C ALA A 24 -20.39 -2.72 -3.42
N ILE A 25 -20.02 -2.53 -2.13
CA ILE A 25 -20.69 -3.21 -1.00
C ILE A 25 -22.15 -2.75 -0.86
N THR A 26 -22.37 -1.44 -0.88
CA THR A 26 -23.72 -0.86 -0.72
C THR A 26 -24.61 -1.09 -1.93
N CYS A 27 -24.03 -1.28 -3.12
CA CYS A 27 -24.76 -1.52 -4.35
C CYS A 27 -25.44 -2.89 -4.32
N TRP A 28 -24.69 -3.95 -4.01
CA TRP A 28 -25.24 -5.31 -3.88
C TRP A 28 -26.29 -5.42 -2.77
N SER A 29 -26.13 -4.67 -1.67
CA SER A 29 -27.14 -4.61 -0.61
C SER A 29 -28.49 -4.05 -1.07
N HIS A 30 -28.53 -3.21 -2.10
CA HIS A 30 -29.76 -2.62 -2.64
C HIS A 30 -30.36 -3.43 -3.79
N VAL A 31 -29.53 -4.11 -4.58
CA VAL A 31 -29.99 -4.94 -5.70
C VAL A 31 -30.51 -6.29 -5.20
N VAL A 32 -29.66 -7.06 -4.51
CA VAL A 32 -30.02 -8.35 -3.91
C VAL A 32 -29.22 -8.51 -2.61
N PRO A 33 -29.84 -8.35 -1.43
CA PRO A 33 -29.12 -8.36 -0.15
C PRO A 33 -28.39 -9.70 0.14
N LEU A 34 -28.84 -10.81 -0.48
CA LEU A 34 -28.15 -12.10 -0.42
C LEU A 34 -26.72 -12.05 -0.98
N PHE A 35 -26.47 -11.20 -1.98
CA PHE A 35 -25.16 -11.06 -2.63
C PHE A 35 -24.28 -9.94 -2.04
N LYS A 36 -24.64 -9.40 -0.88
CA LYS A 36 -23.82 -8.41 -0.17
C LYS A 36 -22.38 -8.91 0.08
N GLY A 37 -22.19 -10.23 0.20
CA GLY A 37 -20.88 -10.88 0.34
C GLY A 37 -19.91 -10.59 -0.81
N ILE A 38 -20.41 -10.41 -2.05
CA ILE A 38 -19.58 -10.14 -3.23
C ILE A 38 -18.75 -8.85 -3.04
N GLY A 39 -19.37 -7.80 -2.50
CA GLY A 39 -18.66 -6.54 -2.24
C GLY A 39 -17.53 -6.71 -1.24
N TYR A 40 -17.72 -7.51 -0.18
CA TYR A 40 -16.66 -7.80 0.78
C TYR A 40 -15.56 -8.67 0.16
N SER A 41 -15.91 -9.63 -0.69
CA SER A 41 -14.93 -10.44 -1.42
C SER A 41 -14.04 -9.61 -2.33
N VAL A 42 -14.60 -8.63 -3.07
CA VAL A 42 -13.79 -7.73 -3.92
C VAL A 42 -12.78 -6.94 -3.08
N VAL A 43 -13.20 -6.42 -1.93
CA VAL A 43 -12.29 -5.68 -1.02
C VAL A 43 -11.20 -6.60 -0.46
N LEU A 44 -11.55 -7.82 -0.04
CA LEU A 44 -10.57 -8.79 0.44
C LEU A 44 -9.58 -9.19 -0.65
N ILE A 45 -10.03 -9.42 -1.88
CA ILE A 45 -9.15 -9.76 -3.01
C ILE A 45 -8.19 -8.62 -3.29
N ALA A 46 -8.67 -7.36 -3.35
CA ALA A 46 -7.79 -6.20 -3.53
C ALA A 46 -6.72 -6.12 -2.44
N PHE A 47 -7.13 -6.28 -1.18
CA PHE A 47 -6.21 -6.31 -0.05
C PHE A 47 -5.18 -7.46 -0.14
N TYR A 48 -5.61 -8.67 -0.52
CA TYR A 48 -4.69 -9.80 -0.69
C TYR A 48 -3.71 -9.58 -1.84
N VAL A 49 -4.16 -8.97 -2.93
CA VAL A 49 -3.30 -8.64 -4.08
C VAL A 49 -2.23 -7.64 -3.66
N ASP A 50 -2.61 -6.61 -2.89
CA ASP A 50 -1.68 -5.63 -2.34
C ASP A 50 -0.66 -6.28 -1.39
N LEU A 51 -1.03 -7.35 -0.69
CA LEU A 51 -0.12 -8.12 0.18
C LEU A 51 0.73 -9.14 -0.57
N TYR A 52 0.25 -9.66 -1.71
CA TYR A 52 0.88 -10.78 -2.42
C TYR A 52 2.05 -10.34 -3.31
N TYR A 53 1.99 -9.14 -3.90
CA TYR A 53 3.11 -8.63 -4.66
C TYR A 53 4.31 -8.39 -3.73
N ASN A 54 5.52 -8.76 -4.18
CA ASN A 54 6.75 -8.53 -3.40
C ASN A 54 6.93 -7.02 -3.14
N LEU A 55 6.49 -6.56 -1.98
CA LEU A 55 6.56 -5.15 -1.64
C LEU A 55 8.00 -4.77 -1.30
N PRO A 56 8.51 -3.63 -1.78
CA PRO A 56 9.88 -3.22 -1.49
C PRO A 56 10.12 -3.02 0.02
N TRP A 57 9.07 -2.68 0.78
CA TRP A 57 9.10 -2.55 2.24
C TRP A 57 8.90 -3.86 3.02
N SER A 58 8.76 -5.01 2.35
CA SER A 58 8.60 -6.31 3.01
C SER A 58 9.92 -7.00 3.34
N LYS A 59 11.02 -6.62 2.68
CA LYS A 59 12.34 -7.26 2.80
C LYS A 59 13.42 -6.26 3.22
N CYS A 60 14.41 -6.75 3.95
CA CYS A 60 15.58 -5.99 4.37
C CYS A 60 16.69 -5.96 3.31
N ASN A 61 16.59 -6.76 2.24
CA ASN A 61 17.60 -6.80 1.16
C ASN A 61 17.37 -5.73 0.08
N ASN A 62 17.53 -4.45 0.45
CA ASN A 62 17.46 -3.31 -0.49
C ASN A 62 18.56 -2.29 -0.17
N GLU A 63 18.92 -1.45 -1.15
CA GLU A 63 20.02 -0.48 -1.05
C GLU A 63 19.84 0.57 0.06
N TRP A 64 18.60 0.90 0.42
CA TRP A 64 18.29 1.91 1.44
C TRP A 64 18.29 1.34 2.88
N ASN A 65 18.36 0.02 3.06
CA ASN A 65 18.23 -0.60 4.37
C ASN A 65 19.55 -0.58 5.15
N THR A 66 19.46 -0.53 6.49
CA THR A 66 20.62 -0.61 7.38
C THR A 66 20.78 -1.98 8.02
N ASP A 67 21.94 -2.20 8.65
CA ASP A 67 22.23 -3.39 9.47
C ASP A 67 21.26 -3.57 10.66
N LYS A 68 20.43 -2.56 10.98
CA LYS A 68 19.41 -2.61 12.04
C LYS A 68 18.04 -3.06 11.55
N CYS A 69 17.89 -3.31 10.25
CA CYS A 69 16.65 -3.83 9.66
C CYS A 69 16.42 -5.27 10.12
N PHE A 70 15.19 -5.62 10.50
CA PHE A 70 14.86 -7.00 10.85
C PHE A 70 13.77 -7.59 9.95
N GLU A 71 13.96 -8.85 9.59
CA GLU A 71 12.92 -9.69 8.98
C GLU A 71 12.35 -10.66 10.04
N ILE A 72 11.06 -10.99 9.93
CA ILE A 72 10.35 -11.85 10.90
C ILE A 72 11.03 -13.23 11.03
N ASN A 73 11.64 -13.73 9.94
CA ASN A 73 12.37 -15.00 9.93
C ASN A 73 13.65 -15.01 10.77
N GLU A 74 14.22 -13.85 11.12
CA GLU A 74 15.42 -13.78 11.96
C GLU A 74 15.10 -13.76 13.46
N ILE A 75 13.90 -13.30 13.85
CA ILE A 75 13.50 -13.23 15.27
C ILE A 75 13.50 -14.63 15.89
N SER A 76 13.05 -15.64 15.15
CA SER A 76 12.99 -17.03 15.62
C SER A 76 14.37 -17.66 15.86
N ARG A 77 15.44 -17.20 15.19
CA ARG A 77 16.81 -17.66 15.44
C ARG A 77 17.42 -17.03 16.70
N ILE A 78 17.00 -15.81 17.04
CA ILE A 78 17.59 -15.01 18.12
C ILE A 78 17.01 -15.37 19.50
N THR A 79 15.75 -15.82 19.57
CA THR A 79 15.12 -16.23 20.85
C THR A 79 15.81 -17.42 21.53
N ASN A 80 16.60 -18.20 20.79
CA ASN A 80 17.35 -19.34 21.33
C ASN A 80 18.70 -18.95 21.97
N GLN A 81 19.11 -17.68 21.90
CA GLN A 81 20.42 -17.24 22.37
C GLN A 81 20.25 -16.06 23.34
N ALA A 82 20.32 -16.38 24.64
CA ALA A 82 20.13 -15.43 25.73
C ALA A 82 21.15 -14.28 25.71
N ASN A 83 20.65 -13.03 25.51
CA ASN A 83 21.02 -11.78 26.17
C ASN A 83 20.33 -10.62 25.41
N THR A 84 19.07 -10.36 25.77
CA THR A 84 18.26 -9.26 25.23
C THR A 84 18.63 -7.93 25.89
N SER A 85 19.80 -7.39 25.54
CA SER A 85 20.14 -6.00 25.87
C SER A 85 20.32 -5.18 24.58
N ASN A 86 19.27 -4.43 24.24
CA ASN A 86 19.27 -3.26 23.36
C ASN A 86 19.50 -3.47 21.84
N LEU A 87 18.77 -4.39 21.23
CA LEU A 87 18.56 -4.36 19.78
C LEU A 87 17.32 -3.52 19.47
N ILE A 88 17.47 -2.19 19.44
CA ILE A 88 16.50 -1.31 18.76
C ILE A 88 16.62 -1.62 17.27
N ARG A 89 15.71 -2.46 16.76
CA ARG A 89 15.64 -2.84 15.35
C ARG A 89 14.44 -2.18 14.70
N ASN A 90 14.63 -1.75 13.46
CA ASN A 90 13.60 -1.10 12.66
C ASN A 90 12.98 -2.10 11.69
N SER A 91 11.66 -1.99 11.46
CA SER A 91 11.02 -2.81 10.44
C SER A 91 11.45 -2.35 9.05
N ALA A 92 11.48 -3.27 8.08
CA ALA A 92 11.77 -2.96 6.68
C ALA A 92 10.84 -1.85 6.13
N ALA A 93 9.59 -1.80 6.59
CA ALA A 93 8.66 -0.74 6.23
C ALA A 93 8.98 0.63 6.85
N LEU A 94 9.47 0.66 8.08
CA LEU A 94 9.91 1.90 8.70
C LEU A 94 11.16 2.46 8.02
N GLU A 95 12.14 1.60 7.70
CA GLU A 95 13.35 1.99 6.95
C GLU A 95 12.99 2.45 5.54
N TYR A 96 12.10 1.73 4.83
CA TYR A 96 11.60 2.17 3.53
C TYR A 96 10.94 3.54 3.61
N PHE A 97 10.04 3.76 4.56
CA PHE A 97 9.36 5.05 4.68
C PHE A 97 10.31 6.18 5.07
N SER A 98 11.20 5.96 6.04
CA SER A 98 12.12 6.98 6.53
C SER A 98 13.24 7.30 5.54
N ARG A 99 13.87 6.28 4.95
CA ARG A 99 15.07 6.43 4.12
C ARG A 99 14.79 6.53 2.64
N GLN A 100 13.89 5.71 2.11
CA GLN A 100 13.61 5.68 0.67
C GLN A 100 12.45 6.60 0.26
N PHE A 101 11.39 6.65 1.08
CA PHE A 101 10.23 7.48 0.77
C PHE A 101 10.45 8.93 1.17
N LEU A 102 10.87 9.20 2.42
CA LEU A 102 11.05 10.57 2.89
C LEU A 102 12.49 11.08 2.79
N GLN A 103 13.48 10.19 2.76
CA GLN A 103 14.91 10.55 2.92
C GLN A 103 15.20 11.40 4.17
N PHE A 104 14.42 11.22 5.23
CA PHE A 104 14.50 12.02 6.45
C PHE A 104 15.89 11.97 7.13
N HIS A 105 16.63 10.87 6.94
CA HIS A 105 17.98 10.68 7.46
C HIS A 105 19.03 11.66 6.92
N GLU A 106 18.79 12.34 5.79
CA GLU A 106 19.70 13.35 5.24
C GLU A 106 19.57 14.71 5.95
N SER A 107 18.46 14.94 6.65
CA SER A 107 18.14 16.20 7.31
C SER A 107 18.56 16.13 8.80
N PRO A 108 19.53 16.93 9.26
CA PRO A 108 20.00 16.89 10.65
C PRO A 108 19.00 17.47 11.66
N GLY A 109 17.88 18.05 11.22
CA GLY A 109 16.82 18.56 12.08
C GLY A 109 15.92 19.57 11.38
N ILE A 110 14.99 20.18 12.14
CA ILE A 110 14.07 21.18 11.58
C ILE A 110 14.77 22.47 11.15
N GLN A 111 15.98 22.71 11.68
CA GLN A 111 16.81 23.87 11.34
C GLN A 111 17.42 23.75 9.95
N ASN A 112 17.58 22.52 9.44
CA ASN A 112 18.07 22.27 8.09
C ASN A 112 17.36 21.03 7.52
N LEU A 113 16.31 21.27 6.74
CA LEU A 113 15.42 20.23 6.23
C LEU A 113 16.03 19.45 5.05
N GLY A 114 17.21 19.81 4.55
CA GLY A 114 17.82 19.14 3.40
C GLY A 114 17.18 19.54 2.06
N GLU A 115 17.34 18.68 1.05
CA GLU A 115 16.86 18.93 -0.31
C GLU A 115 15.41 18.50 -0.52
N ILE A 116 14.76 19.05 -1.56
CA ILE A 116 13.39 18.70 -1.90
C ILE A 116 13.40 17.42 -2.75
N ARG A 117 12.68 16.41 -2.27
CA ARG A 117 12.49 15.15 -2.99
C ARG A 117 11.55 15.33 -4.17
N ILE A 118 12.12 15.34 -5.38
CA ILE A 118 11.44 15.74 -6.62
C ILE A 118 10.26 14.82 -6.95
N GLU A 119 10.36 13.54 -6.64
CA GLU A 119 9.33 12.53 -6.89
C GLU A 119 8.06 12.81 -6.08
N ILE A 120 8.20 13.26 -4.83
CA ILE A 120 7.05 13.67 -4.00
C ILE A 120 6.51 15.01 -4.50
N ALA A 121 7.39 15.94 -4.88
CA ALA A 121 6.97 17.24 -5.41
C ALA A 121 6.14 17.10 -6.70
N PHE A 122 6.54 16.22 -7.62
CA PHE A 122 5.77 15.95 -8.83
C PHE A 122 4.45 15.24 -8.55
N SER A 123 4.44 14.28 -7.62
CA SER A 123 3.20 13.62 -7.18
C SER A 123 2.21 14.65 -6.62
N LEU A 124 2.69 15.57 -5.78
CA LEU A 124 1.87 16.65 -5.23
C LEU A 124 1.37 17.61 -6.32
N LEU A 125 2.25 18.02 -7.24
CA LEU A 125 1.87 18.88 -8.38
C LEU A 125 0.76 18.23 -9.22
N MET A 126 0.89 16.94 -9.53
CA MET A 126 -0.11 16.19 -10.29
C MET A 126 -1.46 16.20 -9.58
N VAL A 127 -1.49 15.99 -8.27
CA VAL A 127 -2.73 16.07 -7.48
C VAL A 127 -3.34 17.47 -7.56
N TYR A 128 -2.54 18.54 -7.44
CA TYR A 128 -3.04 19.90 -7.57
C TYR A 128 -3.66 20.18 -8.96
N VAL A 129 -3.01 19.71 -10.03
CA VAL A 129 -3.52 19.88 -11.39
C VAL A 129 -4.85 19.14 -11.57
N ILE A 130 -4.94 17.89 -11.09
CA ILE A 130 -6.17 17.08 -11.18
C ILE A 130 -7.31 17.66 -10.34
N CYS A 131 -7.02 18.25 -9.18
CA CYS A 131 -8.07 18.82 -8.32
C CYS A 131 -8.50 20.23 -8.76
N TYR A 132 -7.62 20.99 -9.40
CA TYR A 132 -7.91 22.36 -9.84
C TYR A 132 -8.73 22.41 -11.13
N PHE A 133 -8.49 21.48 -12.06
CA PHE A 133 -9.18 21.38 -13.35
C PHE A 133 -10.20 20.24 -13.36
#